data_AF-A0A7R7A6Y1-F1
#
_entry.id   AF-A0A7R7A6Y1-F1
#
_cell.length_a   1.000
_cell.length_b   1.000
_cell.length_c   1.000
_cell.angle_alpha   90.00
_cell.angle_beta   90.00
_cell.angle_gamma   90.00
#
_symmetry.space_group_name_H-M   'P 1'
#
loop_
_entity.id
_entity.type
_entity.pdbx_description
1 polymer ?
#
loop_
_entity_poly.entity_id
_entity_poly.type
_entity_poly.pdbx_seq_one_letter_code
_entity_poly.pdbx_strand_id
1 'polypeptide(L)'
;MAKTHSEIKIFHLYGTKDGIVSVAHITEPYGEGSEPVVSIGISLKGNALNPEWKVHIPYENIDDLIEALELAKKEFGKDYIPGENAKPLDMDETIGGD
;
A
#
# COMPACT_ATOMS: atom_id res chain seq x y z
N MET A 1 -7.65 22.30 -10.95
CA MET A 1 -7.12 21.63 -12.16
C MET A 1 -8.08 20.49 -12.49
N ALA A 2 -7.80 19.59 -13.44
CA ALA A 2 -8.60 18.36 -13.53
C ALA A 2 -7.92 17.27 -12.70
N LYS A 3 -8.71 16.36 -12.10
CA LYS A 3 -8.19 15.12 -11.50
C LYS A 3 -7.48 14.31 -12.58
N THR A 4 -6.22 14.00 -12.36
CA THR A 4 -5.38 13.19 -13.26
C THR A 4 -4.84 11.97 -12.52
N HIS A 5 -4.53 10.93 -13.28
CA HIS A 5 -3.88 9.72 -12.80
C HIS A 5 -2.69 9.42 -13.70
N SER A 6 -1.49 9.63 -13.20
CA SER A 6 -0.24 9.43 -13.94
C SER A 6 0.50 8.23 -13.37
N GLU A 7 0.58 7.17 -14.16
CA GLU A 7 1.31 5.96 -13.78
C GLU A 7 2.81 6.24 -13.66
N ILE A 8 3.41 5.82 -12.54
CA ILE A 8 4.84 5.91 -12.28
C ILE A 8 5.48 4.55 -12.55
N LYS A 9 4.86 3.47 -12.05
CA LYS A 9 5.37 2.11 -12.21
C LYS A 9 4.27 1.06 -12.05
N ILE A 10 4.30 0.03 -12.89
CA ILE A 10 3.57 -1.22 -12.68
C ILE A 10 4.57 -2.36 -12.61
N PHE A 11 4.33 -3.30 -11.72
CA PHE A 11 5.09 -4.54 -11.65
C PHE A 11 4.21 -5.69 -11.18
N HIS A 12 4.67 -6.92 -11.44
CA HIS A 12 3.94 -8.13 -11.09
C HIS A 12 3.84 -8.30 -9.57
N LEU A 13 2.65 -8.70 -9.10
CA LEU A 13 2.44 -9.11 -7.71
C LEU A 13 2.92 -10.55 -7.53
N TYR A 14 4.01 -10.72 -6.81
CA TYR A 14 4.61 -12.03 -6.57
C TYR A 14 3.62 -13.02 -5.94
N GLY A 15 3.66 -14.28 -6.38
CA GLY A 15 2.77 -15.34 -5.90
C GLY A 15 1.39 -15.36 -6.57
N THR A 16 1.14 -14.51 -7.57
CA THR A 16 -0.10 -14.53 -8.34
C THR A 16 0.18 -14.83 -9.81
N LYS A 17 -0.86 -15.17 -10.58
CA LYS A 17 -0.73 -15.38 -12.03
C LYS A 17 -0.80 -14.05 -12.78
N ASP A 18 -1.86 -13.29 -12.52
CA ASP A 18 -2.21 -12.08 -13.27
C ASP A 18 -2.15 -10.82 -12.39
N GLY A 19 -1.77 -10.96 -11.12
CA GLY A 19 -1.78 -9.85 -10.18
C GLY A 19 -0.64 -8.86 -10.44
N ILE A 20 -0.91 -7.60 -10.10
CA ILE A 20 0.02 -6.49 -10.24
C ILE A 20 -0.02 -5.56 -9.03
N VAL A 21 1.08 -4.85 -8.85
CA VAL A 21 1.20 -3.67 -8.01
C VAL A 21 1.39 -2.47 -8.92
N SER A 22 0.61 -1.42 -8.72
CA SER A 22 0.72 -0.15 -9.44
C SER A 22 1.09 0.99 -8.49
N VAL A 23 1.92 1.92 -8.96
CA VAL A 23 2.27 3.15 -8.28
C VAL A 23 1.98 4.30 -9.23
N ALA A 24 1.19 5.28 -8.79
CA ALA A 24 0.74 6.37 -9.61
C ALA A 24 0.68 7.69 -8.84
N HIS A 25 0.88 8.81 -9.52
CA HIS A 25 0.57 10.14 -9.02
C HIS A 25 -0.91 10.46 -9.31
N ILE A 26 -1.62 11.04 -8.34
CA ILE A 26 -3.00 11.48 -8.50
C ILE A 26 -3.12 12.93 -8.05
N THR A 27 -3.62 13.80 -8.94
CA THR A 27 -3.98 15.18 -8.59
C THR A 27 -5.38 15.25 -8.03
N GLU A 28 -5.61 16.11 -7.04
CA GLU A 28 -6.94 16.39 -6.48
C GLU A 28 -7.72 15.11 -6.11
N PRO A 29 -7.11 14.13 -5.40
CA PRO A 29 -7.73 12.83 -5.14
C PRO A 29 -9.04 12.94 -4.36
N TYR A 30 -9.20 14.01 -3.56
CA TYR A 30 -10.34 14.29 -2.69
C TYR A 30 -11.18 15.48 -3.15
N GLY A 31 -11.01 15.93 -4.40
CA GLY A 31 -11.73 17.06 -4.97
C GLY A 31 -10.83 18.25 -5.25
N GLU A 32 -11.41 19.27 -5.88
CA GLU A 32 -10.70 20.46 -6.36
C GLU A 32 -9.90 21.13 -5.24
N GLY A 33 -8.64 21.45 -5.53
CA GLY A 33 -7.74 22.09 -4.58
C GLY A 33 -7.17 21.19 -3.48
N SER A 34 -7.51 19.89 -3.44
CA SER A 34 -6.82 18.95 -2.55
C SER A 34 -5.40 18.65 -3.05
N GLU A 35 -4.49 18.50 -2.09
CA GLU A 35 -3.09 18.19 -2.37
C GLU A 35 -2.94 16.85 -3.12
N PRO A 36 -1.97 16.76 -4.04
CA PRO A 36 -1.73 15.53 -4.77
C PRO A 36 -1.15 14.44 -3.86
N VAL A 37 -1.27 13.19 -4.29
CA VAL A 37 -0.79 12.02 -3.55
C VAL A 37 -0.10 11.03 -4.48
N VAL A 38 0.73 10.16 -3.90
CA VAL A 38 1.12 8.90 -4.52
C VAL A 38 0.11 7.83 -4.14
N SER A 39 -0.50 7.17 -5.12
CA SER A 39 -1.35 6.01 -4.92
C SER A 39 -0.55 4.73 -5.14
N ILE A 40 -0.62 3.80 -4.20
CA ILE A 40 -0.14 2.42 -4.36
C ILE A 40 -1.35 1.51 -4.46
N GLY A 41 -1.45 0.76 -5.55
CA GLY A 41 -2.57 -0.13 -5.87
C GLY A 41 -2.15 -1.58 -6.00
N ILE A 42 -3.04 -2.50 -5.63
CA ILE A 42 -2.90 -3.93 -5.85
C ILE A 42 -4.14 -4.42 -6.61
N SER A 43 -3.91 -5.13 -7.71
CA SER A 43 -4.95 -5.81 -8.47
C SER A 43 -4.63 -7.28 -8.64
N LEU A 44 -5.59 -8.18 -8.39
CA LEU A 44 -5.43 -9.61 -8.68
C LEU A 44 -5.78 -9.96 -10.13
N LYS A 45 -6.49 -9.06 -10.81
CA LYS A 45 -6.96 -9.21 -12.18
C LYS A 45 -6.13 -8.44 -13.21
N GLY A 46 -5.04 -7.82 -12.79
CA GLY A 46 -4.13 -7.09 -13.68
C GLY A 46 -4.59 -5.68 -14.08
N ASN A 47 -5.58 -5.09 -13.38
CA ASN A 47 -6.08 -3.74 -13.71
C ASN A 47 -5.38 -2.66 -12.88
N ALA A 48 -4.43 -1.96 -13.50
CA ALA A 48 -3.62 -0.96 -12.80
C ALA A 48 -4.34 0.36 -12.53
N LEU A 49 -5.32 0.70 -13.36
CA LEU A 49 -6.07 1.95 -13.30
C LEU A 49 -7.16 1.90 -12.22
N ASN A 50 -7.74 0.73 -12.02
CA ASN A 50 -8.75 0.48 -11.00
C ASN A 50 -8.39 -0.76 -10.18
N PRO A 51 -7.33 -0.67 -9.35
CA PRO A 51 -6.94 -1.77 -8.46
C PRO A 51 -7.99 -1.99 -7.37
N GLU A 52 -8.18 -3.26 -6.99
CA GLU A 52 -9.11 -3.70 -5.95
C GLU A 52 -8.77 -3.11 -4.59
N TRP A 53 -7.47 -3.01 -4.28
CA TRP A 53 -6.98 -2.34 -3.08
C TRP A 53 -6.07 -1.19 -3.47
N LYS A 54 -6.23 -0.05 -2.81
CA LYS A 54 -5.33 1.09 -3.00
C LYS A 54 -5.24 1.93 -1.74
N VAL A 55 -4.09 2.55 -1.56
CA VAL A 55 -3.84 3.53 -0.51
C VAL A 55 -3.28 4.80 -1.16
N HIS A 56 -3.71 5.95 -0.67
CA HIS A 56 -3.15 7.25 -1.03
C HIS A 56 -2.16 7.67 0.06
N ILE A 57 -0.95 8.01 -0.36
CA ILE A 57 0.15 8.44 0.49
C ILE A 57 0.44 9.91 0.15
N PRO A 58 0.24 10.84 1.09
CA PRO A 58 0.71 12.21 0.94
C PRO A 58 2.21 12.26 0.65
N TYR A 59 2.66 13.22 -0.16
CA TYR A 59 4.07 13.33 -0.54
C TYR A 59 4.99 13.53 0.67
N GLU A 60 4.47 14.19 1.69
CA GLU A 60 5.11 14.53 2.95
C GLU A 60 5.37 13.29 3.82
N ASN A 61 4.73 12.16 3.54
CA ASN A 61 4.95 10.90 4.23
C ASN A 61 5.78 9.89 3.42
N ILE A 62 6.29 10.26 2.24
CA ILE A 62 6.97 9.31 1.35
C ILE A 62 8.30 8.84 1.95
N ASP A 63 9.09 9.73 2.55
CA ASP A 63 10.38 9.36 3.13
C ASP A 63 10.20 8.39 4.31
N ASP A 64 9.27 8.68 5.22
CA ASP A 64 8.92 7.80 6.35
C ASP A 64 8.43 6.43 5.87
N LEU A 65 7.60 6.40 4.81
CA LEU A 65 7.12 5.15 4.22
C LEU A 65 8.27 4.34 3.61
N ILE A 66 9.19 4.99 2.90
CA ILE A 66 10.36 4.32 2.32
C ILE A 66 11.21 3.72 3.44
N GLU A 67 11.50 4.48 4.50
CA GLU A 67 12.27 3.99 5.65
C GLU A 67 11.59 2.77 6.29
N ALA A 68 10.28 2.83 6.50
CA ALA A 68 9.51 1.71 7.05
C ALA A 68 9.56 0.46 6.16
N LEU A 69 9.48 0.62 4.83
CA LEU A 69 9.57 -0.49 3.88
C LEU A 69 10.98 -1.09 3.83
N GLU A 70 12.03 -0.26 3.93
CA GLU A 70 13.41 -0.73 4.01
C GLU A 70 13.68 -1.50 5.29
N LEU A 71 13.19 -0.99 6.42
CA LEU A 71 13.27 -1.68 7.71
C LEU A 71 12.54 -3.01 7.67
N ALA A 72 11.32 -3.03 7.13
CA ALA A 72 10.53 -4.26 6.96
C ALA A 72 11.29 -5.30 6.13
N LYS A 73 11.93 -4.88 5.04
CA LYS A 73 12.75 -5.76 4.20
C LYS A 73 13.97 -6.31 4.96
N LYS A 74 14.61 -5.49 5.80
CA LYS A 74 15.83 -5.84 6.55
C LYS A 74 15.55 -6.77 7.72
N GLU A 75 14.49 -6.52 8.47
CA GLU A 75 14.20 -7.19 9.74
C GLU A 75 13.18 -8.33 9.60
N PHE A 76 12.21 -8.18 8.69
CA PHE A 76 11.03 -9.05 8.58
C PHE A 76 10.88 -9.72 7.21
N GLY A 77 11.93 -9.73 6.38
CA GLY A 77 11.89 -10.34 5.04
C GLY A 77 11.40 -11.80 5.04
N LYS A 78 11.28 -12.42 3.86
CA LYS A 78 10.70 -13.77 3.66
C LYS A 78 11.17 -14.89 4.62
N ASP A 79 12.34 -14.74 5.24
CA ASP A 79 12.95 -15.70 6.15
C ASP A 79 12.74 -15.32 7.63
N TYR A 80 11.90 -14.32 7.92
CA TYR A 80 11.53 -13.91 9.26
C TYR A 80 10.79 -15.01 9.99
N ILE A 81 11.27 -15.34 11.19
CA ILE A 81 10.65 -16.27 12.10
C ILE A 81 10.14 -15.43 13.28
N PRO A 82 8.81 -15.36 13.49
CA PRO A 82 8.26 -14.66 14.65
C PRO A 82 8.86 -15.21 15.95
N GLY A 83 9.38 -14.33 16.80
CA GLY A 83 9.83 -14.70 18.14
C GLY A 83 8.64 -15.05 19.06
N GLU A 84 8.92 -15.68 20.22
CA GLU A 84 7.90 -16.13 21.18
C GLU A 84 6.90 -15.04 21.63
N ASN A 85 7.25 -13.75 21.52
CA ASN A 85 6.41 -12.63 21.92
C ASN A 85 5.59 -12.00 20.78
N ALA A 86 5.66 -12.52 19.56
CA ALA A 86 4.86 -12.00 18.44
C ALA A 86 3.37 -12.36 18.64
N LYS A 87 2.49 -11.35 18.66
CA LYS A 87 1.04 -11.56 18.74
C LYS A 87 0.46 -11.85 17.35
N PRO A 88 -0.33 -12.93 17.16
CA PRO A 88 -1.05 -13.17 15.91
C PRO A 88 -2.05 -12.04 15.61
N LEU A 89 -2.21 -11.69 14.32
CA LEU A 89 -3.11 -10.63 13.87
C LEU A 89 -4.60 -10.93 14.15
N ASP A 90 -4.96 -12.21 14.31
CA ASP A 90 -6.36 -12.66 14.44
C ASP A 90 -6.80 -12.88 15.90
N MET A 91 -5.98 -12.52 16.89
CA MET A 91 -6.46 -12.45 18.27
C MET A 91 -7.20 -11.13 18.46
N ASP A 92 -8.45 -11.08 17.99
CA ASP A 92 -9.47 -10.19 18.54
C ASP A 92 -9.57 -10.52 20.04
N GLU A 93 -8.82 -9.80 20.87
CA GLU A 93 -9.15 -9.70 22.28
C GLU A 93 -10.55 -9.09 22.28
N THR A 94 -11.56 -9.95 22.38
CA THR A 94 -12.95 -9.60 22.64
C THR A 94 -12.95 -8.34 23.47
N ILE A 95 -13.32 -7.23 22.84
CA ILE A 95 -13.65 -6.01 23.53
C ILE A 95 -14.88 -6.41 24.34
N GLY A 96 -14.66 -6.87 25.57
CA GLY A 96 -15.71 -6.95 26.58
C GLY A 96 -16.37 -5.57 26.56
N GLY A 97 -17.65 -5.49 26.30
CA GLY A 97 -18.63 -6.14 27.16
C GLY A 97 -18.76 -5.25 28.38
N ASP A 98 -19.34 -4.08 28.17
CA ASP A 98 -20.11 -3.31 29.15
C ASP A 98 -21.45 -2.94 28.50
#